data_AF-A0A401QEE0-F1
#
_entry.id   AF-A0A401QEE0-F1
#
_cell.length_a   1.000
_cell.length_b   1.000
_cell.length_c   1.000
_cell.angle_alpha   90.00
_cell.angle_beta   90.00
_cell.angle_gamma   90.00
#
_symmetry.space_group_name_H-M   'P 1'
#
loop_
_entity.id
_entity.type
_entity.pdbx_description
1 polymer ?
#
loop_
_entity_poly.entity_id
_entity_poly.type
_entity_poly.pdbx_seq_one_letter_code
_entity_poly.pdbx_strand_id
1 'polypeptide(L)'
;SALFIPACRCDPRGIIMSEAPCDQISGDCFCKRHVTGRYCDLCLEEYWGLSNDMAGCRQCDCDFGGSYSNRYCSDKNLHNHGDG
;
A
#
# COMPACT_ATOMS: atom_id res chain seq x y z
N SER A 1 5.34 -13.28 33.09
CA SER A 1 4.81 -13.78 31.82
C SER A 1 4.69 -12.61 30.86
N ALA A 2 5.64 -12.43 29.94
CA ALA A 2 5.49 -11.43 28.88
C ALA A 2 4.62 -12.08 27.79
N LEU A 3 3.42 -11.56 27.56
CA LEU A 3 2.66 -11.94 26.38
C LEU A 3 3.52 -11.58 25.17
N PHE A 4 3.88 -12.58 24.37
CA PHE A 4 4.45 -12.36 23.05
C PHE A 4 3.34 -11.74 22.20
N ILE A 5 3.20 -10.41 22.28
CA ILE A 5 2.45 -9.66 21.29
C ILE A 5 3.33 -9.72 20.05
N PRO A 6 2.95 -10.45 18.98
CA PRO A 6 3.73 -10.42 17.76
C PRO A 6 3.86 -8.95 17.36
N ALA A 7 5.08 -8.44 17.29
CA ALA A 7 5.30 -7.05 16.93
C ALA A 7 4.63 -6.81 15.57
N CYS A 8 3.70 -5.85 15.52
CA CYS A 8 3.02 -5.53 14.28
C CYS A 8 4.00 -4.88 13.32
N ARG A 9 4.41 -5.65 12.32
CA ARG A 9 5.38 -5.25 11.30
C ARG A 9 4.68 -4.51 10.16
N CYS A 10 3.92 -3.48 10.48
CA CYS A 10 3.18 -2.70 9.49
C CYS A 10 4.05 -1.56 8.90
N ASP A 11 3.89 -1.25 7.62
CA ASP A 11 4.45 -0.04 7.03
C ASP A 11 3.65 1.18 7.52
N PRO A 12 4.30 2.16 8.21
CA PRO A 12 3.61 3.31 8.78
C PRO A 12 2.92 4.18 7.71
N ARG A 13 3.38 4.14 6.46
CA ARG A 13 2.76 4.87 5.35
C ARG A 13 1.43 4.26 4.94
N GLY A 14 1.30 2.95 5.08
CA GLY A 14 0.18 2.18 4.59
C GLY A 14 -0.92 1.89 5.59
N ILE A 15 -0.71 2.17 6.88
CA ILE A 15 -1.73 1.97 7.92
C ILE A 15 -2.54 3.22 8.22
N ILE A 16 -3.76 3.04 8.71
CA ILE A 16 -4.52 4.13 9.33
C ILE A 16 -3.83 4.58 10.62
N MET A 17 -3.74 5.89 10.86
CA MET A 17 -3.26 6.42 12.14
C MET A 17 -4.36 6.22 13.19
N SER A 18 -4.32 5.09 13.90
CA SER A 18 -5.23 4.71 14.97
C SER A 18 -4.45 4.29 16.22
N GLU A 19 -5.11 4.19 17.37
CA GLU A 19 -4.49 3.75 18.63
C GLU A 19 -3.88 2.33 18.55
N ALA A 20 -4.35 1.51 17.61
CA ALA A 20 -3.79 0.21 17.28
C ALA A 20 -3.47 0.10 15.77
N PRO A 21 -2.23 -0.20 15.38
CA PRO A 21 -1.82 -0.31 13.97
C PRO A 21 -2.25 -1.64 13.29
N CYS A 22 -2.75 -2.59 14.08
CA CYS A 22 -3.02 -3.97 13.67
C CYS A 22 -4.01 -4.63 14.65
N ASP A 23 -4.62 -5.72 14.19
CA ASP A 23 -5.41 -6.61 15.03
C ASP A 23 -4.49 -7.41 15.96
N GLN A 24 -4.78 -7.41 17.26
CA GLN A 24 -3.95 -8.07 18.28
C GLN A 24 -4.12 -9.60 18.33
N ILE A 25 -5.14 -10.14 17.64
CA ILE A 25 -5.45 -11.56 17.59
C ILE A 25 -4.86 -12.18 16.32
N SER A 26 -5.12 -11.57 15.16
CA SER A 26 -4.64 -12.08 13.86
C SER A 26 -3.25 -11.55 13.48
N GLY A 27 -2.87 -10.37 13.97
CA GLY A 27 -1.65 -9.68 13.58
C GLY A 27 -1.73 -9.00 12.22
N ASP A 28 -2.94 -8.86 11.64
CA ASP A 28 -3.16 -8.16 10.38
C ASP A 28 -3.17 -6.64 10.59
N CYS A 29 -2.47 -5.92 9.73
CA CYS A 29 -2.38 -4.48 9.78
C CYS A 29 -3.66 -3.81 9.24
N PHE A 30 -4.06 -2.69 9.84
CA PHE A 30 -5.21 -1.91 9.35
C PHE A 30 -4.77 -0.97 8.22
N CYS A 31 -4.89 -1.43 6.99
CA CYS A 31 -4.41 -0.68 5.82
C CYS A 31 -5.32 0.52 5.47
N LYS A 32 -4.70 1.56 4.90
CA LYS A 32 -5.40 2.68 4.25
C LYS A 32 -6.15 2.19 3.02
N ARG A 33 -7.09 3.02 2.55
CA ARG A 33 -8.06 2.68 1.50
C ARG A 33 -7.46 2.04 0.25
N HIS A 34 -6.32 2.53 -0.24
CA HIS A 34 -5.71 2.04 -1.50
C HIS A 34 -4.48 1.16 -1.27
N VAL A 35 -4.35 0.58 -0.07
CA VAL A 35 -3.21 -0.20 0.37
C VAL A 35 -3.68 -1.61 0.74
N THR A 36 -2.83 -2.59 0.51
CA THR A 36 -3.05 -4.03 0.72
C THR A 36 -1.76 -4.71 1.15
N GLY A 37 -1.82 -6.03 1.32
CA GLY A 37 -0.75 -6.85 1.87
C GLY A 37 -0.84 -6.96 3.39
N ARG A 38 -0.28 -8.04 3.94
CA ARG A 38 -0.30 -8.31 5.39
C ARG A 38 0.32 -7.19 6.22
N TYR A 39 1.28 -6.48 5.62
CA TYR A 39 2.05 -5.42 6.26
C TYR A 39 1.66 -4.02 5.77
N CYS A 40 0.61 -3.89 4.96
CA CYS A 40 0.20 -2.63 4.31
C CYS A 40 1.33 -1.96 3.52
N ASP A 41 2.16 -2.75 2.86
CA ASP A 41 3.33 -2.34 2.10
C ASP A 41 3.11 -2.34 0.58
N LEU A 42 1.90 -2.72 0.15
CA LEU A 42 1.54 -2.84 -1.27
C LEU A 42 0.36 -1.96 -1.62
N CYS A 43 0.39 -1.27 -2.75
CA CYS A 43 -0.81 -0.65 -3.30
C CYS A 43 -1.77 -1.70 -3.87
N LEU A 44 -3.08 -1.40 -3.83
CA LEU A 44 -4.10 -2.14 -4.58
C LEU A 44 -3.81 -2.10 -6.09
N GLU A 45 -4.45 -2.99 -6.84
CA GLU A 45 -4.43 -2.94 -8.31
C GLU A 45 -4.98 -1.59 -8.79
N GLU A 46 -4.38 -1.02 -9.84
CA GLU A 46 -4.65 0.35 -10.33
C GLU A 46 -4.22 1.50 -9.40
N TYR A 47 -3.44 1.20 -8.35
CA TYR A 47 -2.84 2.21 -7.47
C TYR A 47 -1.32 2.04 -7.34
N TRP A 48 -0.63 3.16 -7.12
CA TRP A 48 0.83 3.22 -7.05
C TRP A 48 1.33 4.26 -6.04
N GLY A 49 2.63 4.23 -5.75
CA GLY A 49 3.32 5.26 -4.98
C GLY A 49 2.88 5.36 -3.53
N LEU A 50 3.11 4.29 -2.74
CA LEU A 50 2.80 4.28 -1.30
C LEU A 50 3.42 5.48 -0.56
N SER A 51 2.56 6.29 0.05
CA SER A 51 2.89 7.56 0.69
C SER A 51 2.12 7.72 2.00
N ASN A 52 2.43 8.78 2.75
CA ASN A 52 1.70 9.12 3.96
C ASN A 52 0.33 9.78 3.70
N ASP A 53 -0.11 9.87 2.45
CA ASP A 53 -1.40 10.45 2.08
C ASP A 53 -2.56 9.69 2.75
N MET A 54 -3.72 10.33 2.91
CA MET A 54 -4.88 9.74 3.59
C MET A 54 -5.32 8.39 2.98
N ALA A 55 -5.15 8.24 1.67
CA ALA A 55 -5.51 7.01 0.96
C ALA A 55 -4.34 6.00 0.85
N GLY A 56 -3.12 6.41 1.18
CA GLY A 56 -1.91 5.60 1.13
C GLY A 56 -1.30 5.49 -0.27
N CYS A 57 -2.08 5.12 -1.28
CA CYS A 57 -1.61 5.07 -2.67
C CYS A 57 -2.41 5.98 -3.59
N ARG A 58 -1.75 6.48 -4.63
CA ARG A 58 -2.36 7.29 -5.69
C ARG A 58 -2.94 6.41 -6.78
N GLN A 59 -4.07 6.83 -7.34
CA GLN A 59 -4.67 6.14 -8.47
C GLN A 59 -3.77 6.29 -9.69
N CYS A 60 -3.76 5.27 -10.52
CA CYS A 60 -3.18 5.33 -11.84
C CYS A 60 -3.95 6.30 -12.74
N ASP A 61 -3.23 7.26 -13.30
CA ASP A 61 -3.75 8.15 -14.33
C ASP A 61 -3.47 7.51 -15.70
N CYS A 62 -4.22 6.45 -16.00
CA CYS A 62 -4.24 5.87 -17.33
C CYS A 62 -5.11 6.77 -18.20
N ASP A 63 -4.50 7.74 -18.89
CA ASP A 63 -5.21 8.55 -19.88
C ASP A 63 -5.81 7.62 -20.95
N PHE A 64 -7.13 7.68 -21.12
CA PHE A 64 -7.90 6.86 -22.08
C PHE A 64 -7.50 7.13 -23.55
N GLY A 65 -6.58 8.07 -23.82
CA GLY A 65 -6.28 8.59 -25.15
C GLY A 65 -5.13 7.97 -25.93
N GLY A 66 -4.36 6.99 -25.43
CA GLY A 66 -3.17 6.62 -26.22
C GLY A 66 -2.32 5.40 -25.92
N SER A 67 -2.64 4.52 -24.97
CA SER A 67 -1.85 3.29 -24.85
C SER A 67 -2.65 2.14 -24.23
N TYR A 68 -2.84 1.09 -25.03
CA TYR A 68 -3.57 -0.16 -24.75
C TYR A 68 -2.88 -1.03 -23.68
N SER A 69 -2.25 -0.45 -22.68
CA SER A 69 -1.49 -1.21 -21.68
C SER A 69 -1.64 -0.62 -20.29
N ASN A 70 -2.75 -1.03 -19.65
CA ASN A 70 -2.95 -1.10 -18.19
C ASN A 70 -1.76 -1.74 -17.42
N ARG A 71 -0.81 -2.35 -18.14
CA ARG A 71 0.38 -3.02 -17.60
C ARG A 71 1.41 -2.09 -16.96
N TYR A 72 1.40 -0.78 -17.25
CA TYR A 72 2.35 0.15 -16.62
C TYR A 72 2.08 0.35 -15.12
N CYS A 73 0.83 0.20 -14.70
CA CYS A 73 0.42 0.41 -13.32
C CYS A 73 0.43 -0.86 -12.47
N SER A 74 0.15 -2.01 -13.09
CA SER A 74 0.13 -3.30 -12.40
C SER A 74 1.53 -3.89 -12.20
N ASP A 75 2.56 -3.37 -12.90
CA ASP A 75 3.92 -3.91 -12.79
C ASP A 75 4.66 -3.35 -11.56
N LYS A 76 4.64 -4.13 -10.48
CA LYS A 76 5.36 -3.87 -9.22
C LYS A 76 6.88 -3.68 -9.40
N ASN A 77 7.45 -3.93 -10.59
CA ASN A 77 8.87 -3.82 -10.89
C ASN A 77 9.26 -2.54 -11.67
N LEU A 78 8.32 -1.68 -12.10
CA LEU A 78 8.67 -0.44 -12.79
C LEU A 78 9.01 0.72 -11.83
N HIS A 79 9.79 0.44 -10.79
CA HIS A 79 10.29 1.46 -9.86
C HIS A 79 11.54 2.21 -10.37
N ASN A 80 11.91 2.12 -11.64
CA ASN A 80 13.03 2.89 -12.19
C ASN A 80 12.91 3.12 -13.70
N HIS A 81 12.07 4.08 -14.10
CA HIS A 81 12.47 5.01 -15.15
C HIS A 81 11.77 6.33 -14.92
N GLY A 82 12.45 7.17 -14.13
CA GLY A 82 12.24 8.61 -14.22
C GLY A 82 12.58 9.13 -15.61
N ASP A 83 12.00 10.30 -15.89
CA ASP A 83 12.38 11.31 -16.85
C ASP A 83 13.01 10.87 -18.19
N GLY A 84 12.24 11.13 -19.24
CA GLY A 84 12.72 11.49 -20.57
C GLY A 84 11.79 12.53 -21.16
#